data_AF-A0A812LH96-F1
#
_entry.id   AF-A0A812LH96-F1
#
_cell.length_a   1.000
_cell.length_b   1.000
_cell.length_c   1.000
_cell.angle_alpha   90.00
_cell.angle_beta   90.00
_cell.angle_gamma   90.00
#
_symmetry.space_group_name_H-M   'P 1'
#
loop_
_entity.id
_entity.type
_entity.pdbx_description
1 polymer ?
#
loop_
_entity_poly.entity_id
_entity_poly.type
_entity_poly.pdbx_seq_one_letter_code
_entity_poly.pdbx_strand_id
1 'polypeptide(L)'
;MISLPAAGDAAEMEGTADDLESESSEASVFQMLTEWQKRADEQGTYRISRRKSCEKLTTKRLQSGKYNFKWGRKLRGGQRFRQIWALLSGACILQDCFSIPLLAFGRGPTWLLDIMEAVFWTVNIPVLAWFLSIHDSWNWREVILACLVETILVCMLYVELLTWVHSVDVAVALLRGLQLGRVLHLPRLYDWAGLARPVSNWMHRSSREVRALVNMLLSMVLGLFFLHVLTCLSFAVRSDGASLDDLPMQDQYRITLETAMGRLHPVRTAENMLLPTQLERVVALLASGSALLFGSMFASLVTNDLADIRRVRRQQKETVYQVSDYLTIFPIPWDLEKQCKEFLRTKMAGQAAPCKAEIAQLLPDFLRPGIRSEGVLC
;
A
#
# COMPACT_ATOMS: atom_id res chain seq x y z
N MET A 1 -9.62 41.46 -20.87
CA MET A 1 -10.94 41.92 -21.31
C MET A 1 -11.84 40.70 -21.43
N ILE A 2 -12.62 40.43 -20.38
CA ILE A 2 -13.60 39.34 -20.33
C ILE A 2 -14.86 40.00 -19.78
N SER A 3 -15.90 40.04 -20.60
CA SER A 3 -17.17 40.72 -20.34
C SER A 3 -18.07 39.83 -19.47
N LEU A 4 -18.55 40.37 -18.34
CA LEU A 4 -19.62 39.80 -17.53
C LEU A 4 -20.98 40.23 -18.09
N PRO A 5 -21.99 39.35 -18.16
CA PRO A 5 -23.35 39.76 -18.48
C PRO A 5 -24.12 40.17 -17.22
N ALA A 6 -25.04 41.09 -17.45
CA ALA A 6 -25.80 41.89 -16.51
C ALA A 6 -26.84 41.11 -15.70
N ALA A 7 -27.04 41.59 -14.46
CA ALA A 7 -28.20 41.29 -13.63
C ALA A 7 -29.45 41.91 -14.27
N GLY A 8 -30.47 41.08 -14.48
CA GLY A 8 -31.80 41.49 -14.89
C GLY A 8 -32.76 41.36 -13.71
N ASP A 9 -33.32 42.49 -13.30
CA ASP A 9 -34.49 42.61 -12.44
C ASP A 9 -35.73 42.04 -13.14
N ALA A 10 -36.56 41.28 -12.42
CA ALA A 10 -37.96 41.09 -12.76
C ALA A 10 -38.81 40.62 -11.57
N ALA A 11 -39.67 41.56 -11.14
CA ALA A 11 -41.09 41.39 -10.82
C ALA A 11 -41.52 40.50 -9.63
N GLU A 12 -41.96 41.21 -8.59
CA GLU A 12 -43.02 40.80 -7.66
C GLU A 12 -44.28 40.37 -8.42
N MET A 13 -44.77 39.17 -8.16
CA MET A 13 -46.17 38.79 -8.34
C MET A 13 -46.71 38.32 -7.01
N GLU A 14 -47.47 39.21 -6.39
CA GLU A 14 -48.38 38.96 -5.29
C GLU A 14 -49.59 38.18 -5.84
N GLY A 15 -49.82 36.98 -5.32
CA GLY A 15 -50.88 36.08 -5.75
C GLY A 15 -51.34 35.21 -4.59
N THR A 16 -52.33 35.72 -3.87
CA THR A 16 -53.18 34.99 -2.92
C THR A 16 -53.96 33.90 -3.65
N ALA A 17 -53.78 32.65 -3.22
CA ALA A 17 -54.70 31.54 -3.48
C ALA A 17 -54.62 30.51 -2.35
N ASP A 18 -55.51 30.71 -1.36
CA ASP A 18 -56.35 29.72 -0.70
C ASP A 18 -55.90 28.24 -0.71
N ASP A 19 -55.44 27.81 0.47
CA ASP A 19 -55.95 26.69 1.25
C ASP A 19 -56.65 25.56 0.47
N LEU A 20 -55.90 24.58 -0.06
CA LEU A 20 -56.40 23.21 -0.36
C LEU A 20 -55.29 22.16 -0.66
N GLU A 21 -54.04 22.34 -0.20
CA GLU A 21 -52.91 21.42 -0.52
C GLU A 21 -52.41 20.53 0.64
N SER A 22 -53.13 20.41 1.75
CA SER A 22 -52.62 19.63 2.90
C SER A 22 -52.71 18.10 2.75
N GLU A 23 -53.53 17.56 1.84
CA GLU A 23 -53.68 16.10 1.67
C GLU A 23 -52.82 15.50 0.54
N SER A 24 -52.23 16.31 -0.35
CA SER A 24 -51.36 15.82 -1.43
C SER A 24 -49.90 15.62 -0.99
N SER A 25 -49.50 16.26 0.11
CA SER A 25 -48.14 16.19 0.66
C SER A 25 -47.83 14.82 1.28
N GLU A 26 -48.78 14.19 1.98
CA GLU A 26 -48.55 12.88 2.59
C GLU A 26 -48.41 11.76 1.54
N ALA A 27 -49.23 11.78 0.48
CA ALA A 27 -49.13 10.84 -0.63
C ALA A 27 -47.78 10.94 -1.38
N SER A 28 -47.25 12.17 -1.49
CA SER A 28 -45.92 12.47 -2.05
C SER A 28 -44.79 11.88 -1.19
N VAL A 29 -44.87 12.01 0.13
CA VAL A 29 -43.88 11.45 1.06
C VAL A 29 -43.89 9.92 1.03
N PHE A 30 -45.06 9.27 0.96
CA PHE A 30 -45.17 7.82 0.83
C PHE A 30 -44.63 7.30 -0.50
N GLN A 31 -44.90 8.00 -1.62
CA GLN A 31 -44.29 7.66 -2.92
C GLN A 31 -42.77 7.79 -2.88
N MET A 32 -42.24 8.87 -2.30
CA MET A 32 -40.80 9.07 -2.17
C MET A 32 -40.15 7.97 -1.33
N LEU A 33 -40.79 7.50 -0.25
CA LEU A 33 -40.30 6.40 0.58
C LEU A 33 -40.25 5.07 -0.19
N THR A 34 -41.27 4.77 -0.99
CA THR A 34 -41.31 3.54 -1.82
C THR A 34 -40.27 3.56 -2.94
N GLU A 35 -40.03 4.70 -3.60
CA GLU A 35 -38.93 4.83 -4.57
C GLU A 35 -37.56 4.66 -3.90
N TRP A 36 -37.40 5.18 -2.68
CA TRP A 36 -36.15 5.07 -1.93
C TRP A 36 -35.87 3.63 -1.51
N GLN A 37 -36.88 2.92 -1.02
CA GLN A 37 -36.80 1.49 -0.69
C GLN A 37 -36.39 0.67 -1.92
N LYS A 38 -37.01 0.95 -3.07
CA LYS A 38 -36.69 0.30 -4.34
C LYS A 38 -35.24 0.55 -4.78
N ARG A 39 -34.76 1.79 -4.70
CA ARG A 39 -33.35 2.12 -5.02
C ARG A 39 -32.37 1.47 -4.04
N ALA A 40 -32.72 1.35 -2.76
CA ALA A 40 -31.91 0.66 -1.76
C ALA A 40 -31.81 -0.85 -2.04
N ASP A 41 -32.93 -1.48 -2.42
CA ASP A 41 -32.98 -2.90 -2.80
C ASP A 41 -32.22 -3.18 -4.10
N GLU A 42 -32.33 -2.28 -5.09
CA GLU A 42 -31.56 -2.34 -6.35
C GLU A 42 -30.06 -2.16 -6.12
N GLN A 43 -29.65 -1.23 -5.26
CA GLN A 43 -28.24 -1.05 -4.89
C GLN A 43 -27.71 -2.22 -4.04
N GLY A 44 -28.55 -2.79 -3.16
CA GLY A 44 -28.25 -3.98 -2.38
C GLY A 44 -28.00 -5.20 -3.26
N THR A 45 -28.89 -5.45 -4.24
CA THR A 45 -28.75 -6.54 -5.20
C THR A 45 -27.54 -6.35 -6.11
N TYR A 46 -27.22 -5.11 -6.54
CA TYR A 46 -26.02 -4.83 -7.34
C TYR A 46 -24.72 -5.10 -6.55
N ARG A 47 -24.66 -4.72 -5.27
CA ARG A 47 -23.52 -5.03 -4.39
C ARG A 47 -23.38 -6.52 -4.13
N ILE A 48 -24.48 -7.23 -3.89
CA ILE A 48 -24.46 -8.68 -3.63
C ILE A 48 -24.03 -9.46 -4.88
N SER A 49 -24.49 -9.05 -6.06
CA SER A 49 -24.09 -9.64 -7.35
C SER A 49 -22.60 -9.44 -7.63
N ARG A 50 -22.07 -8.23 -7.41
CA ARG A 50 -20.64 -7.93 -7.59
C ARG A 50 -19.76 -8.65 -6.56
N ARG A 51 -20.24 -8.81 -5.32
CA ARG A 51 -19.59 -9.63 -4.28
C ARG A 51 -19.52 -11.08 -4.73
N LYS A 52 -20.62 -11.69 -5.17
CA LYS A 52 -20.65 -13.09 -5.64
C LYS A 52 -19.78 -13.32 -6.88
N SER A 53 -19.67 -12.35 -7.80
CA SER A 53 -18.83 -12.48 -9.00
C SER A 53 -17.33 -12.32 -8.68
N CYS A 54 -16.97 -11.35 -7.83
CA CYS A 54 -15.59 -11.15 -7.37
C CYS A 54 -15.14 -12.28 -6.42
N GLU A 55 -16.05 -12.78 -5.59
CA GLU A 55 -15.84 -13.93 -4.70
C GLU A 55 -15.71 -15.23 -5.50
N LYS A 56 -16.44 -15.43 -6.62
CA LYS A 56 -16.22 -16.58 -7.53
C LYS A 56 -14.87 -16.53 -8.26
N LEU A 57 -14.36 -15.34 -8.61
CA LEU A 57 -13.05 -15.19 -9.24
C LEU A 57 -11.89 -15.32 -8.25
N THR A 58 -12.05 -14.83 -7.02
CA THR A 58 -11.03 -14.98 -5.95
C THR A 58 -11.06 -16.37 -5.31
N THR A 59 -12.23 -16.99 -5.14
CA THR A 59 -12.34 -18.36 -4.59
C THR A 59 -11.89 -19.42 -5.58
N LYS A 60 -12.10 -19.29 -6.90
CA LYS A 60 -11.53 -20.25 -7.86
C LYS A 60 -9.99 -20.25 -7.89
N ARG A 61 -9.33 -19.12 -7.59
CA ARG A 61 -7.86 -19.07 -7.47
C ARG A 61 -7.34 -19.46 -6.09
N LEU A 62 -8.16 -19.36 -5.03
CA LEU A 62 -7.79 -19.73 -3.65
C LEU A 62 -8.27 -21.13 -3.23
N GLN A 63 -9.19 -21.77 -3.94
CA GLN A 63 -9.72 -23.10 -3.59
C GLN A 63 -9.06 -24.27 -4.33
N SER A 64 -8.27 -24.05 -5.39
CA SER A 64 -7.51 -25.16 -6.00
C SER A 64 -6.32 -25.65 -5.16
N GLY A 65 -6.13 -25.10 -3.94
CA GLY A 65 -5.11 -25.49 -2.98
C GLY A 65 -5.66 -25.95 -1.63
N LYS A 66 -6.95 -26.34 -1.52
CA LYS A 66 -7.49 -26.95 -0.29
C LYS A 66 -7.20 -28.46 -0.24
N TYR A 67 -5.93 -28.85 -0.34
CA TYR A 67 -5.50 -30.13 0.18
C TYR A 67 -5.46 -30.00 1.71
N ASN A 68 -6.32 -30.75 2.39
CA ASN A 68 -6.36 -30.86 3.85
C ASN A 68 -5.07 -31.55 4.36
N PHE A 69 -3.95 -30.83 4.35
CA PHE A 69 -2.66 -31.35 4.81
C PHE A 69 -2.61 -31.32 6.35
N LYS A 70 -3.08 -32.40 6.96
CA LYS A 70 -3.15 -32.62 8.43
C LYS A 70 -1.78 -32.67 9.14
N TRP A 71 -0.65 -32.49 8.44
CA TRP A 71 0.69 -32.46 9.05
C TRP A 71 1.03 -31.16 9.81
N GLY A 72 0.22 -30.11 9.67
CA GLY A 72 0.53 -28.75 10.18
C GLY A 72 0.54 -28.52 11.70
N ARG A 73 0.29 -29.52 12.56
CA ARG A 73 0.27 -29.31 14.03
C ARG A 73 1.56 -29.69 14.76
N LYS A 74 2.43 -30.54 14.20
CA LYS A 74 3.60 -31.06 14.95
C LYS A 74 4.91 -30.28 14.76
N LEU A 75 4.98 -29.29 13.87
CA LEU A 75 6.16 -28.44 13.69
C LEU A 75 5.84 -26.95 13.91
N ARG A 76 5.25 -26.62 15.07
CA ARG A 76 5.08 -25.22 15.50
C ARG A 76 6.42 -24.45 15.49
N GLY A 77 7.54 -25.15 15.74
CA GLY A 77 8.90 -24.62 15.60
C GLY A 77 9.30 -24.31 14.16
N GLY A 78 8.91 -25.15 13.19
CA GLY A 78 9.28 -24.97 11.78
C GLY A 78 8.64 -23.76 11.11
N GLN A 79 7.46 -23.29 11.58
CA GLN A 79 6.85 -22.06 11.06
C GLN A 79 7.60 -20.81 11.52
N ARG A 80 8.01 -20.75 12.79
CA ARG A 80 8.79 -19.60 13.31
C ARG A 80 10.17 -19.53 12.65
N PHE A 81 10.83 -20.67 12.49
CA PHE A 81 12.11 -20.74 11.77
C PHE A 81 11.98 -20.21 10.34
N ARG A 82 10.95 -20.63 9.58
CA ARG A 82 10.67 -20.10 8.23
C ARG A 82 10.47 -18.59 8.20
N GLN A 83 9.73 -18.04 9.16
CA GLN A 83 9.49 -16.60 9.25
C GLN A 83 10.77 -15.83 9.54
N ILE A 84 11.57 -16.30 10.52
CA ILE A 84 12.86 -15.69 10.84
C ILE A 84 13.80 -15.78 9.64
N TRP A 85 13.87 -16.94 8.97
CA TRP A 85 14.72 -17.13 7.81
C TRP A 85 14.34 -16.20 6.65
N ALA A 86 13.04 -16.09 6.34
CA ALA A 86 12.58 -15.19 5.29
C ALA A 86 12.82 -13.71 5.62
N LEU A 87 12.70 -13.31 6.89
CA LEU A 87 13.07 -11.97 7.34
C LEU A 87 14.57 -11.72 7.17
N LEU A 88 15.40 -12.69 7.52
CA LEU A 88 16.85 -12.61 7.36
C LEU A 88 17.26 -12.54 5.88
N SER A 89 16.69 -13.40 5.03
CA SER A 89 16.87 -13.33 3.57
C SER A 89 16.43 -11.99 3.01
N GLY A 90 15.29 -11.47 3.47
CA GLY A 90 14.80 -10.15 3.07
C GLY A 90 15.74 -9.02 3.49
N ALA A 91 16.33 -9.11 4.68
CA ALA A 91 17.33 -8.15 5.16
C ALA A 91 18.63 -8.20 4.35
N CYS A 92 19.13 -9.39 4.02
CA CYS A 92 20.30 -9.56 3.15
C CYS A 92 20.03 -9.00 1.75
N ILE A 93 18.89 -9.32 1.14
CA ILE A 93 18.52 -8.75 -0.18
C ILE A 93 18.40 -7.22 -0.12
N LEU A 94 17.83 -6.67 0.96
CA LEU A 94 17.75 -5.23 1.15
C LEU A 94 19.15 -4.61 1.27
N GLN A 95 20.04 -5.24 2.03
CA GLN A 95 21.44 -4.82 2.13
C GLN A 95 22.12 -4.84 0.75
N ASP A 96 21.94 -5.89 -0.06
CA ASP A 96 22.48 -6.00 -1.42
C ASP A 96 21.96 -4.84 -2.30
N CYS A 97 20.65 -4.56 -2.24
CA CYS A 97 20.03 -3.46 -2.96
C CYS A 97 20.65 -2.09 -2.65
N PHE A 98 21.10 -1.85 -1.41
CA PHE A 98 21.79 -0.60 -1.03
C PHE A 98 23.31 -0.66 -1.28
N SER A 99 23.94 -1.82 -1.10
CA SER A 99 25.40 -1.95 -1.14
C SER A 99 25.92 -2.04 -2.58
N ILE A 100 25.17 -2.67 -3.49
CA ILE A 100 25.58 -2.85 -4.88
C ILE A 100 25.69 -1.51 -5.62
N PRO A 101 24.72 -0.58 -5.56
CA PRO A 101 24.85 0.73 -6.17
C PRO A 101 26.06 1.51 -5.64
N LEU A 102 26.36 1.39 -4.33
CA LEU A 102 27.49 2.08 -3.71
C LEU A 102 28.86 1.67 -4.27
N LEU A 103 28.96 0.52 -4.94
CA LEU A 103 30.21 0.11 -5.62
C LEU A 103 30.66 1.12 -6.68
N ALA A 104 29.75 1.97 -7.17
CA ALA A 104 30.09 3.07 -8.07
C ALA A 104 31.13 4.02 -7.45
N PHE A 105 31.10 4.23 -6.12
CA PHE A 105 32.01 5.12 -5.39
C PHE A 105 33.29 4.40 -4.91
N GLY A 106 33.53 3.19 -5.40
CA GLY A 106 34.61 2.34 -4.93
C GLY A 106 34.20 1.45 -3.74
N ARG A 107 35.12 0.55 -3.36
CA ARG A 107 34.85 -0.51 -2.40
C ARG A 107 35.41 -0.14 -1.02
N GLY A 108 34.52 0.06 -0.04
CA GLY A 108 34.91 0.20 1.37
C GLY A 108 35.38 -1.12 1.99
N PRO A 109 35.88 -1.10 3.24
CA PRO A 109 36.27 -2.31 3.97
C PRO A 109 35.05 -3.11 4.47
N THR A 110 34.21 -3.60 3.54
CA THR A 110 33.00 -4.41 3.83
C THR A 110 33.25 -5.91 3.70
N TRP A 111 34.51 -6.34 3.63
CA TRP A 111 34.89 -7.74 3.38
C TRP A 111 34.26 -8.73 4.38
N LEU A 112 34.10 -8.32 5.65
CA LEU A 112 33.47 -9.17 6.66
C LEU A 112 31.98 -9.38 6.35
N LEU A 113 31.28 -8.33 5.92
CA LEU A 113 29.87 -8.42 5.53
C LEU A 113 29.71 -9.27 4.28
N ASP A 114 30.59 -9.11 3.29
CA ASP A 114 30.61 -9.92 2.06
C ASP A 114 30.81 -11.42 2.38
N ILE A 115 31.69 -11.77 3.33
CA ILE A 115 31.88 -13.15 3.79
C ILE A 115 30.64 -13.68 4.51
N MET A 116 30.07 -12.89 5.43
CA MET A 116 28.85 -13.29 6.14
C MET A 116 27.69 -13.53 5.18
N GLU A 117 27.56 -12.70 4.16
CA GLU A 117 26.57 -12.83 3.10
C GLU A 117 26.80 -14.11 2.29
N ALA A 118 28.04 -14.39 1.89
CA ALA A 118 28.40 -15.60 1.17
C ALA A 118 28.09 -16.88 1.96
N VAL A 119 28.42 -16.89 3.26
CA VAL A 119 28.09 -17.99 4.17
C VAL A 119 26.57 -18.13 4.30
N PHE A 120 25.84 -17.03 4.49
CA PHE A 120 24.38 -17.04 4.60
C PHE A 120 23.72 -17.64 3.35
N TRP A 121 24.10 -17.20 2.16
CA TRP A 121 23.54 -17.73 0.91
C TRP A 121 23.96 -19.17 0.62
N THR A 122 25.16 -19.58 1.06
CA THR A 122 25.58 -20.99 0.99
C THR A 122 24.68 -21.88 1.86
N VAL A 123 24.36 -21.44 3.09
CA VAL A 123 23.44 -22.15 3.98
C VAL A 123 21.99 -22.08 3.47
N ASN A 124 21.63 -21.04 2.71
CA ASN A 124 20.31 -20.92 2.12
C ASN A 124 19.99 -22.04 1.11
N ILE A 125 20.99 -22.61 0.41
CA ILE A 125 20.78 -23.69 -0.57
C ILE A 125 20.13 -24.93 0.07
N PRO A 126 20.71 -25.57 1.11
CA PRO A 126 20.07 -26.72 1.76
C PRO A 126 18.77 -26.36 2.47
N VAL A 127 18.66 -25.13 3.01
CA VAL A 127 17.42 -24.65 3.66
C VAL A 127 16.28 -24.51 2.63
N LEU A 128 16.58 -23.98 1.45
CA LEU A 128 15.65 -23.86 0.32
C LEU A 128 15.20 -25.25 -0.16
N ALA A 129 16.14 -26.17 -0.35
CA ALA A 129 15.84 -27.56 -0.73
C ALA A 129 14.92 -28.22 0.30
N TRP A 130 15.20 -28.03 1.59
CA TRP A 130 14.36 -28.53 2.69
C TRP A 130 12.96 -27.93 2.65
N PHE A 131 12.81 -26.60 2.52
CA PHE A 131 11.50 -25.96 2.47
C PHE A 131 10.66 -26.40 1.28
N LEU A 132 11.28 -26.50 0.11
CA LEU A 132 10.60 -26.95 -1.11
C LEU A 132 10.18 -28.42 -1.01
N SER A 133 10.97 -29.27 -0.35
CA SER A 133 10.64 -30.69 -0.15
C SER A 133 9.38 -30.91 0.73
N ILE A 134 9.03 -29.92 1.57
CA ILE A 134 7.91 -30.01 2.52
C ILE A 134 6.63 -29.37 1.96
N HIS A 135 6.73 -28.37 1.09
CA HIS A 135 5.59 -27.47 0.81
C HIS A 135 4.59 -28.00 -0.23
N ASP A 136 4.99 -28.78 -1.24
CA ASP A 136 4.05 -29.19 -2.30
C ASP A 136 4.47 -30.48 -3.02
N SER A 137 3.50 -31.09 -3.71
CA SER A 137 3.65 -32.28 -4.58
C SER A 137 4.96 -32.24 -5.35
N TRP A 138 5.82 -33.24 -5.09
CA TRP A 138 7.23 -33.30 -5.49
C TRP A 138 7.48 -33.03 -6.99
N ASN A 139 7.58 -31.77 -7.41
CA ASN A 139 8.15 -31.42 -8.69
C ASN A 139 9.66 -31.18 -8.52
N TRP A 140 10.40 -32.29 -8.44
CA TRP A 140 11.86 -32.28 -8.27
C TRP A 140 12.59 -31.37 -9.25
N ARG A 141 12.03 -31.14 -10.44
CA ARG A 141 12.60 -30.23 -11.46
C ARG A 141 12.66 -28.79 -10.96
N GLU A 142 11.62 -28.29 -10.30
CA GLU A 142 11.59 -26.92 -9.79
C GLU A 142 12.57 -26.74 -8.63
N VAL A 143 12.68 -27.75 -7.77
CA VAL A 143 13.64 -27.75 -6.64
C VAL A 143 15.07 -27.73 -7.16
N ILE A 144 15.40 -28.61 -8.12
CA ILE A 144 16.72 -28.67 -8.73
C ILE A 144 17.04 -27.36 -9.44
N LEU A 145 16.11 -26.80 -10.22
CA LEU A 145 16.33 -25.54 -10.92
C LEU A 145 16.56 -24.38 -9.95
N ALA A 146 15.75 -24.27 -8.90
CA ALA A 146 15.92 -23.24 -7.89
C ALA A 146 17.26 -23.37 -7.16
N CYS A 147 17.64 -24.58 -6.74
CA CYS A 147 18.94 -24.82 -6.09
C CYS A 147 20.10 -24.53 -7.04
N LEU A 148 19.99 -24.88 -8.33
CA LEU A 148 21.00 -24.62 -9.33
C LEU A 148 21.19 -23.12 -9.57
N VAL A 149 20.10 -22.35 -9.70
CA VAL A 149 20.15 -20.89 -9.83
C VAL A 149 20.83 -20.26 -8.61
N GLU A 150 20.43 -20.65 -7.40
CA GLU A 150 21.06 -20.14 -6.16
C GLU A 150 22.54 -20.54 -6.08
N THR A 151 22.89 -21.77 -6.48
CA THR A 151 24.28 -22.23 -6.50
C THR A 151 25.12 -21.39 -7.47
N ILE A 152 24.59 -21.07 -8.67
CA ILE A 152 25.28 -20.18 -9.62
C ILE A 152 25.48 -18.80 -8.99
N LEU A 153 24.45 -18.21 -8.39
CA LEU A 153 24.55 -16.89 -7.74
C LEU A 153 25.57 -16.88 -6.60
N VAL A 154 25.61 -17.95 -5.78
CA VAL A 154 26.60 -18.13 -4.71
C VAL A 154 28.00 -18.31 -5.28
N CYS A 155 28.17 -19.11 -6.33
CA CYS A 155 29.45 -19.25 -7.02
C CYS A 155 29.96 -17.91 -7.55
N MET A 156 29.08 -17.07 -8.14
CA MET A 156 29.45 -15.73 -8.58
C MET A 156 29.90 -14.84 -7.43
N LEU A 157 29.26 -14.93 -6.26
CA LEU A 157 29.66 -14.21 -5.04
C LEU A 157 31.04 -14.68 -4.52
N TYR A 158 31.34 -15.98 -4.57
CA TYR A 158 32.67 -16.49 -4.23
C TYR A 158 33.74 -16.10 -5.25
N VAL A 159 33.44 -16.16 -6.55
CA VAL A 159 34.34 -15.67 -7.60
C VAL A 159 34.66 -14.21 -7.33
N GLU A 160 33.64 -13.39 -7.02
CA GLU A 160 33.83 -12.00 -6.65
C GLU A 160 34.78 -11.84 -5.45
N LEU A 161 34.53 -12.56 -4.36
CA LEU A 161 35.34 -12.54 -3.14
C LEU A 161 36.80 -12.97 -3.39
N LEU A 162 37.01 -13.90 -4.32
CA LEU A 162 38.36 -14.37 -4.72
C LEU A 162 39.04 -13.41 -5.69
N THR A 163 38.28 -12.80 -6.62
CA THR A 163 38.76 -11.77 -7.54
C THR A 163 39.02 -10.43 -6.85
N TRP A 164 38.74 -10.31 -5.55
CA TRP A 164 39.10 -9.17 -4.72
C TRP A 164 40.59 -8.77 -4.86
N VAL A 165 41.44 -9.69 -5.30
CA VAL A 165 42.87 -9.48 -5.55
C VAL A 165 43.17 -8.84 -6.91
N HIS A 166 42.26 -8.85 -7.89
CA HIS A 166 42.51 -8.43 -9.28
C HIS A 166 41.44 -7.44 -9.78
N SER A 167 41.89 -6.23 -10.14
CA SER A 167 41.17 -4.97 -10.34
C SER A 167 40.17 -4.87 -11.52
N VAL A 168 39.27 -5.83 -11.73
CA VAL A 168 38.28 -5.76 -12.84
C VAL A 168 36.93 -5.22 -12.36
N ASP A 169 36.82 -3.89 -12.23
CA ASP A 169 35.67 -3.22 -11.60
C ASP A 169 34.33 -3.44 -12.34
N VAL A 170 34.34 -3.47 -13.68
CA VAL A 170 33.11 -3.61 -14.49
C VAL A 170 32.53 -5.03 -14.41
N ALA A 171 33.39 -6.06 -14.45
CA ALA A 171 32.94 -7.45 -14.36
C ALA A 171 32.36 -7.73 -12.97
N VAL A 172 32.98 -7.18 -11.92
CA VAL A 172 32.49 -7.25 -10.54
C VAL A 172 31.11 -6.59 -10.40
N ALA A 173 30.92 -5.39 -10.97
CA ALA A 173 29.63 -4.72 -10.95
C ALA A 173 28.53 -5.53 -11.66
N LEU A 174 28.84 -6.16 -12.79
CA LEU A 174 27.91 -7.03 -13.52
C LEU A 174 27.56 -8.30 -12.73
N LEU A 175 28.55 -8.94 -12.11
CA LEU A 175 28.37 -10.12 -11.26
C LEU A 175 27.52 -9.81 -10.03
N ARG A 176 27.73 -8.65 -9.40
CA ARG A 176 26.88 -8.12 -8.32
C ARG A 176 25.47 -7.80 -8.80
N GLY A 177 25.33 -7.21 -9.99
CA GLY A 177 24.03 -6.94 -10.59
C GLY A 177 23.17 -8.20 -10.76
N LEU A 178 23.78 -9.34 -11.08
CA LEU A 178 23.09 -10.64 -11.12
C LEU A 178 22.55 -11.09 -9.75
N GLN A 179 23.20 -10.72 -8.64
CA GLN A 179 22.73 -11.02 -7.29
C GLN A 179 21.42 -10.28 -6.95
N LEU A 180 21.16 -9.12 -7.56
CA LEU A 180 19.85 -8.44 -7.47
C LEU A 180 18.70 -9.27 -8.05
N GLY A 181 19.00 -10.29 -8.87
CA GLY A 181 18.03 -11.28 -9.32
C GLY A 181 17.31 -11.98 -8.16
N ARG A 182 17.93 -12.06 -6.97
CA ARG A 182 17.32 -12.60 -5.74
C ARG A 182 16.09 -11.81 -5.29
N VAL A 183 15.93 -10.54 -5.70
CA VAL A 183 14.71 -9.75 -5.44
C VAL A 183 13.48 -10.42 -6.06
N LEU A 184 13.63 -11.14 -7.18
CA LEU A 184 12.53 -11.88 -7.80
C LEU A 184 12.06 -13.08 -6.95
N HIS A 185 12.86 -13.50 -5.99
CA HIS A 185 12.54 -14.58 -5.05
C HIS A 185 11.77 -14.08 -3.81
N LEU A 186 11.75 -12.76 -3.55
CA LEU A 186 11.07 -12.17 -2.38
C LEU A 186 9.59 -12.58 -2.26
N PRO A 187 8.78 -12.56 -3.34
CA PRO A 187 7.39 -12.99 -3.27
C PRO A 187 7.26 -14.47 -2.86
N ARG A 188 8.14 -15.34 -3.39
CA ARG A 188 8.17 -16.76 -3.03
C ARG A 188 8.57 -16.95 -1.57
N LEU A 189 9.61 -16.25 -1.10
CA LEU A 189 10.02 -16.26 0.30
C LEU A 189 8.88 -15.81 1.23
N TYR A 190 8.16 -14.76 0.84
CA TYR A 190 7.02 -14.23 1.57
C TYR A 190 5.87 -15.24 1.67
N ASP A 191 5.57 -15.93 0.57
CA ASP A 191 4.56 -16.98 0.53
C ASP A 191 4.97 -18.20 1.36
N TRP A 192 6.23 -18.67 1.23
CA TRP A 192 6.76 -19.81 1.98
C TRP A 192 6.86 -19.57 3.49
N ALA A 193 7.17 -18.33 3.89
CA ALA A 193 7.15 -17.91 5.28
C ALA A 193 5.72 -17.87 5.87
N GLY A 194 4.70 -17.95 5.02
CA GLY A 194 3.31 -17.80 5.41
C GLY A 194 3.03 -16.43 6.00
N LEU A 195 3.78 -15.39 5.58
CA LEU A 195 3.62 -14.00 6.05
C LEU A 195 2.40 -13.32 5.41
N ALA A 196 1.94 -13.82 4.26
CA ALA A 196 0.74 -13.33 3.57
C ALA A 196 -0.49 -13.26 4.48
N ARG A 197 -0.75 -14.30 5.28
CA ARG A 197 -1.92 -14.33 6.17
C ARG A 197 -1.79 -13.37 7.37
N PRO A 198 -0.70 -13.39 8.16
CA PRO A 198 -0.49 -12.43 9.24
C PRO A 198 -0.55 -10.98 8.77
N VAL A 199 0.15 -10.63 7.68
CA VAL A 199 0.18 -9.27 7.15
C VAL A 199 -1.19 -8.86 6.62
N SER A 200 -1.88 -9.74 5.88
CA SER A 200 -3.24 -9.47 5.45
C SER A 200 -4.17 -9.27 6.65
N ASN A 201 -4.17 -10.18 7.63
CA ASN A 201 -5.00 -10.06 8.83
C ASN A 201 -4.70 -8.79 9.62
N TRP A 202 -3.42 -8.43 9.75
CA TRP A 202 -3.00 -7.17 10.36
C TRP A 202 -3.53 -5.98 9.57
N MET A 203 -3.36 -5.97 8.25
CA MET A 203 -3.85 -4.91 7.37
C MET A 203 -5.37 -4.75 7.43
N HIS A 204 -6.13 -5.85 7.63
CA HIS A 204 -7.58 -5.82 7.82
C HIS A 204 -8.01 -5.31 9.20
N ARG A 205 -7.20 -5.54 10.24
CA ARG A 205 -7.48 -5.08 11.62
C ARG A 205 -6.99 -3.65 11.88
N SER A 206 -5.94 -3.22 11.19
CA SER A 206 -5.40 -1.87 11.28
C SER A 206 -6.43 -0.84 10.84
N SER A 207 -6.48 0.29 11.53
CA SER A 207 -7.29 1.42 11.12
C SER A 207 -6.87 1.89 9.72
N ARG A 208 -7.79 2.49 8.98
CA ARG A 208 -7.50 3.02 7.63
C ARG A 208 -6.40 4.10 7.68
N GLU A 209 -6.37 4.89 8.75
CA GLU A 209 -5.34 5.90 8.99
C GLU A 209 -3.95 5.27 9.16
N VAL A 210 -3.84 4.17 9.91
CA VAL A 210 -2.58 3.42 10.05
C VAL A 210 -2.16 2.84 8.70
N ARG A 211 -3.09 2.30 7.91
CA ARG A 211 -2.78 1.77 6.57
C ARG A 211 -2.27 2.86 5.63
N ALA A 212 -2.94 4.01 5.61
CA ALA A 212 -2.50 5.17 4.84
C ALA A 212 -1.11 5.63 5.26
N LEU A 213 -0.84 5.73 6.57
CA LEU A 213 0.48 6.08 7.09
C LEU A 213 1.55 5.07 6.68
N VAL A 214 1.25 3.77 6.71
CA VAL A 214 2.18 2.70 6.28
C VAL A 214 2.44 2.77 4.78
N ASN A 215 1.40 3.02 3.96
CA ASN A 215 1.56 3.21 2.52
C ASN A 215 2.44 4.43 2.22
N MET A 216 2.18 5.58 2.88
CA MET A 216 2.97 6.80 2.73
C MET A 216 4.43 6.58 3.14
N LEU A 217 4.66 5.91 4.27
CA LEU A 217 6.00 5.56 4.74
C LEU A 217 6.72 4.64 3.75
N LEU A 218 6.03 3.60 3.25
CA LEU A 218 6.59 2.68 2.27
C LEU A 218 6.95 3.39 0.97
N SER A 219 6.06 4.27 0.47
CA SER A 219 6.37 5.10 -0.69
C SER A 219 7.55 6.02 -0.43
N MET A 220 7.65 6.65 0.74
CA MET A 220 8.80 7.49 1.09
C MET A 220 10.12 6.69 1.09
N VAL A 221 10.14 5.51 1.70
CA VAL A 221 11.31 4.61 1.68
C VAL A 221 11.68 4.21 0.26
N LEU A 222 10.69 3.88 -0.58
CA LEU A 222 10.91 3.57 -2.00
C LEU A 222 11.47 4.78 -2.77
N GLY A 223 11.01 5.99 -2.46
CA GLY A 223 11.53 7.23 -3.03
C GLY A 223 12.97 7.53 -2.64
N LEU A 224 13.32 7.31 -1.36
CA LEU A 224 14.71 7.42 -0.87
C LEU A 224 15.62 6.38 -1.53
N PHE A 225 15.14 5.15 -1.67
CA PHE A 225 15.87 4.10 -2.37
C PHE A 225 16.09 4.44 -3.86
N PHE A 226 15.04 4.93 -4.54
CA PHE A 226 15.14 5.40 -5.91
C PHE A 226 16.18 6.54 -6.05
N LEU A 227 16.15 7.53 -5.15
CA LEU A 227 17.12 8.61 -5.12
C LEU A 227 18.55 8.10 -4.90
N HIS A 228 18.72 7.10 -4.02
CA HIS A 228 19.99 6.46 -3.76
C HIS A 228 20.57 5.78 -5.01
N VAL A 229 19.77 4.94 -5.69
CA VAL A 229 20.18 4.27 -6.95
C VAL A 229 20.52 5.31 -8.02
N LEU A 230 19.71 6.36 -8.15
CA LEU A 230 19.96 7.44 -9.10
C LEU A 230 21.27 8.18 -8.80
N THR A 231 21.56 8.42 -7.52
CA THR A 231 22.80 9.08 -7.09
C THR A 231 24.00 8.25 -7.49
N CYS A 232 23.98 6.94 -7.23
CA CYS A 232 25.04 6.03 -7.60
C CYS A 232 25.21 5.92 -9.13
N LEU A 233 24.11 5.84 -9.88
CA LEU A 233 24.15 5.82 -11.34
C LEU A 233 24.69 7.13 -11.92
N SER A 234 24.33 8.27 -11.31
CA SER A 234 24.83 9.59 -11.71
C SER A 234 26.33 9.74 -11.46
N PHE A 235 26.85 9.13 -10.39
CA PHE A 235 28.29 9.04 -10.15
C PHE A 235 28.97 8.17 -11.22
N ALA A 236 28.46 6.96 -11.44
CA ALA A 236 29.05 5.98 -12.36
C ALA A 236 29.17 6.47 -13.81
N VAL A 237 28.27 7.36 -14.25
CA VAL A 237 28.22 7.87 -15.62
C VAL A 237 28.90 9.23 -15.78
N ARG A 238 29.36 9.84 -14.68
CA ARG A 238 30.00 11.17 -14.69
C ARG A 238 31.32 11.16 -15.47
N SER A 239 31.50 12.13 -16.35
CA SER A 239 32.74 12.35 -17.11
C SER A 239 33.83 13.09 -16.35
N ASP A 240 33.46 14.02 -15.47
CA ASP A 240 34.39 14.81 -14.64
C ASP A 240 34.78 14.07 -13.34
N GLY A 241 35.17 12.79 -13.43
CA GLY A 241 35.52 11.97 -12.26
C GLY A 241 36.69 12.55 -11.45
N ALA A 242 37.71 13.07 -12.15
CA ALA A 242 38.97 13.53 -11.57
C ALA A 242 38.83 14.63 -10.50
N SER A 243 37.75 15.41 -10.49
CA SER A 243 37.55 16.46 -9.48
C SER A 243 37.02 15.94 -8.14
N LEU A 244 36.45 14.72 -8.12
CA LEU A 244 35.81 14.13 -6.93
C LEU A 244 36.61 12.95 -6.38
N ASP A 245 37.46 12.32 -7.18
CA ASP A 245 38.22 11.11 -6.80
C ASP A 245 39.12 11.33 -5.57
N ASP A 246 39.64 12.54 -5.37
CA ASP A 246 40.49 12.90 -4.23
C ASP A 246 39.71 13.10 -2.91
N LEU A 247 38.38 13.22 -2.99
CA LEU A 247 37.53 13.42 -1.82
C LEU A 247 37.19 12.08 -1.14
N PRO A 248 36.94 12.06 0.17
CA PRO A 248 36.48 10.84 0.82
C PRO A 248 35.12 10.41 0.24
N MET A 249 34.87 9.09 0.19
CA MET A 249 33.65 8.50 -0.38
C MET A 249 32.34 9.14 0.13
N GLN A 250 32.31 9.57 1.40
CA GLN A 250 31.16 10.24 1.99
C GLN A 250 30.85 11.59 1.33
N ASP A 251 31.89 12.38 1.03
CA ASP A 251 31.75 13.67 0.38
C ASP A 251 31.42 13.49 -1.11
N GLN A 252 32.04 12.51 -1.78
CA GLN A 252 31.69 12.13 -3.15
C GLN A 252 30.19 11.77 -3.26
N TYR A 253 29.70 10.92 -2.35
CA TYR A 253 28.29 10.52 -2.31
C TYR A 253 27.39 11.73 -2.05
N ARG A 254 27.73 12.59 -1.07
CA ARG A 254 26.94 13.78 -0.73
C ARG A 254 26.85 14.77 -1.89
N ILE A 255 27.97 15.14 -2.50
CA ILE A 255 27.99 16.10 -3.62
C ILE A 255 27.21 15.53 -4.81
N THR A 256 27.35 14.22 -5.06
CA THR A 256 26.60 13.57 -6.13
C THR A 256 25.11 13.49 -5.82
N LEU A 257 24.73 13.27 -4.57
CA LEU A 257 23.34 13.28 -4.12
C LEU A 257 22.71 14.67 -4.33
N GLU A 258 23.40 15.74 -3.93
CA GLU A 258 22.96 17.11 -4.14
C GLU A 258 22.79 17.41 -5.64
N THR A 259 23.75 16.94 -6.46
CA THR A 259 23.68 17.05 -7.93
C THR A 259 22.49 16.28 -8.50
N ALA A 260 22.29 15.03 -8.09
CA ALA A 260 21.21 14.17 -8.55
C ALA A 260 19.83 14.74 -8.15
N MET A 261 19.69 15.21 -6.91
CA MET A 261 18.49 15.91 -6.45
C MET A 261 18.21 17.15 -7.28
N GLY A 262 19.26 17.92 -7.61
CA GLY A 262 19.16 19.07 -8.49
C GLY A 262 18.63 18.73 -9.89
N ARG A 263 18.89 17.52 -10.40
CA ARG A 263 18.46 17.07 -11.74
C ARG A 263 17.04 16.48 -11.77
N LEU A 264 16.45 16.13 -10.63
CA LEU A 264 15.09 15.58 -10.55
C LEU A 264 14.02 16.58 -10.97
N HIS A 265 14.28 17.88 -10.81
CA HIS A 265 13.26 18.90 -11.04
C HIS A 265 12.99 19.08 -12.55
N PRO A 266 11.74 18.98 -13.02
CA PRO A 266 11.41 19.00 -14.45
C PRO A 266 11.77 20.31 -15.17
N VAL A 267 11.84 21.43 -14.43
CA VAL A 267 12.27 22.73 -14.99
C VAL A 267 13.73 22.72 -15.46
N ARG A 268 14.57 21.82 -14.92
CA ARG A 268 15.98 21.72 -15.30
C ARG A 268 16.26 20.74 -16.45
N THR A 269 15.22 20.27 -17.13
CA THR A 269 15.38 19.38 -18.29
C THR A 269 16.21 20.03 -19.41
N ALA A 270 16.08 21.34 -19.64
CA ALA A 270 16.92 22.06 -20.59
C ALA A 270 18.40 22.07 -20.18
N GLU A 271 18.71 22.27 -18.89
CA GLU A 271 20.07 22.21 -18.34
C GLU A 271 20.64 20.79 -18.45
N ASN A 272 19.83 19.76 -18.20
CA ASN A 272 20.21 18.36 -18.34
C ASN A 272 20.60 17.99 -19.79
N MET A 273 20.07 18.69 -20.80
CA MET A 273 20.45 18.49 -22.21
C MET A 273 21.82 19.08 -22.56
N LEU A 274 22.34 19.99 -21.72
CA LEU A 274 23.66 20.62 -21.89
C LEU A 274 24.80 19.80 -21.27
N LEU A 275 24.50 18.63 -20.68
CA LEU A 275 25.53 17.75 -20.10
C LEU A 275 26.54 17.31 -21.16
N PRO A 276 27.83 17.13 -20.81
CA PRO A 276 28.88 16.90 -21.79
C PRO A 276 28.72 15.57 -22.52
N THR A 277 28.32 14.49 -21.82
CA THR A 277 28.23 13.15 -22.41
C THR A 277 26.79 12.72 -22.69
N GLN A 278 26.60 11.90 -23.74
CA GLN A 278 25.29 11.36 -24.11
C GLN A 278 24.71 10.46 -23.01
N LEU A 279 25.56 9.69 -22.33
CA LEU A 279 25.11 8.82 -21.23
C LEU A 279 24.60 9.65 -20.05
N GLU A 280 25.29 10.73 -19.67
CA GLU A 280 24.81 11.63 -18.62
C GLU A 280 23.46 12.26 -18.97
N ARG A 281 23.27 12.67 -20.24
CA ARG A 281 21.99 13.20 -20.72
C ARG A 281 20.87 12.16 -20.60
N VAL A 282 21.11 10.93 -21.05
CA VAL A 282 20.12 9.85 -20.97
C VAL A 282 19.76 9.55 -19.52
N VAL A 283 20.75 9.42 -18.63
CA VAL A 283 20.52 9.19 -17.20
C VAL A 283 19.74 10.34 -16.59
N ALA A 284 20.09 11.60 -16.89
CA ALA A 284 19.38 12.76 -16.37
C ALA A 284 17.93 12.85 -16.87
N LEU A 285 17.67 12.54 -18.14
CA LEU A 285 16.31 12.48 -18.69
C LEU A 285 15.49 11.35 -18.06
N LEU A 286 16.08 10.16 -17.91
CA LEU A 286 15.44 9.04 -17.21
C LEU A 286 15.14 9.39 -15.76
N ALA A 287 16.06 10.09 -15.09
CA ALA A 287 15.89 10.58 -13.72
C ALA A 287 14.69 11.53 -13.60
N SER A 288 14.65 12.59 -14.42
CA SER A 288 13.53 13.54 -14.40
C SER A 288 12.20 12.86 -14.77
N GLY A 289 12.19 11.97 -15.76
CA GLY A 289 11.00 11.24 -16.19
C GLY A 289 10.47 10.29 -15.10
N SER A 290 11.34 9.51 -14.47
CA SER A 290 10.97 8.62 -13.37
C SER A 290 10.58 9.39 -12.11
N ALA A 291 11.18 10.54 -11.83
CA ALA A 291 10.77 11.45 -10.76
C ALA A 291 9.34 11.95 -10.95
N LEU A 292 8.98 12.35 -12.17
CA LEU A 292 7.62 12.78 -12.51
C LEU A 292 6.61 11.62 -12.35
N LEU A 293 6.94 10.43 -12.84
CA LEU A 293 6.10 9.24 -12.68
C LEU A 293 5.91 8.91 -11.20
N PHE A 294 7.01 8.83 -10.44
CA PHE A 294 6.98 8.54 -9.01
C PHE A 294 6.21 9.60 -8.22
N GLY A 295 6.45 10.89 -8.49
CA GLY A 295 5.73 12.00 -7.88
C GLY A 295 4.23 11.95 -8.18
N SER A 296 3.84 11.60 -9.41
CA SER A 296 2.42 11.43 -9.78
C SER A 296 1.76 10.25 -9.05
N MET A 297 2.46 9.11 -8.94
CA MET A 297 1.97 7.94 -8.21
C MET A 297 1.85 8.23 -6.72
N PHE A 298 2.85 8.89 -6.13
CA PHE A 298 2.85 9.28 -4.73
C PHE A 298 1.70 10.25 -4.42
N ALA A 299 1.55 11.30 -5.22
CA ALA A 299 0.45 12.25 -5.07
C ALA A 299 -0.92 11.56 -5.20
N SER A 300 -1.07 10.63 -6.16
CA SER A 300 -2.30 9.84 -6.34
C SER A 300 -2.58 8.93 -5.12
N LEU A 301 -1.58 8.23 -4.60
CA LEU A 301 -1.73 7.39 -3.41
C LEU A 301 -2.14 8.21 -2.19
N VAL A 302 -1.43 9.31 -1.93
CA VAL A 302 -1.71 10.21 -0.80
C VAL A 302 -3.10 10.84 -0.90
N THR A 303 -3.47 11.33 -2.09
CA THR A 303 -4.77 11.98 -2.29
C THR A 303 -5.92 10.99 -2.19
N ASN A 304 -5.77 9.76 -2.71
CA ASN A 304 -6.77 8.71 -2.56
C ASN A 304 -6.93 8.28 -1.10
N ASP A 305 -5.84 8.03 -0.38
CA ASP A 305 -5.87 7.64 1.03
C ASP A 305 -6.50 8.75 1.89
N LEU A 306 -6.15 10.02 1.62
CA LEU A 306 -6.73 11.17 2.34
C LEU A 306 -8.22 11.36 2.01
N ALA A 307 -8.62 11.18 0.74
CA ALA A 307 -10.01 11.25 0.32
C ALA A 307 -10.85 10.16 0.99
N ASP A 308 -10.33 8.94 1.10
CA ASP A 308 -11.01 7.84 1.76
C ASP A 308 -11.13 8.05 3.28
N ILE A 309 -10.10 8.59 3.94
CA ILE A 309 -10.18 8.99 5.36
C ILE A 309 -11.25 10.09 5.54
N ARG A 310 -11.26 11.12 4.69
CA ARG A 310 -12.24 12.20 4.73
C ARG A 310 -13.67 11.69 4.50
N ARG A 311 -13.87 10.78 3.53
CA ARG A 311 -15.17 10.15 3.26
C ARG A 311 -15.68 9.39 4.47
N VAL A 312 -14.82 8.61 5.15
CA VAL A 312 -15.22 7.87 6.35
C VAL A 312 -15.56 8.82 7.50
N ARG A 313 -14.74 9.84 7.75
CA ARG A 313 -15.02 10.83 8.79
C ARG A 313 -16.32 11.60 8.50
N ARG A 314 -16.58 11.91 7.23
CA ARG A 314 -17.84 12.53 6.81
C ARG A 314 -19.03 11.60 7.05
N GLN A 315 -18.93 10.33 6.65
CA GLN A 315 -19.97 9.33 6.91
C GLN A 315 -20.24 9.17 8.41
N GLN A 316 -19.20 9.10 9.24
CA GLN A 316 -19.35 9.05 10.70
C GLN A 316 -20.07 10.28 11.24
N LYS A 317 -19.71 11.48 10.77
CA LYS A 317 -20.42 12.72 11.14
C LYS A 317 -21.88 12.68 10.70
N GLU A 318 -22.15 12.29 9.45
CA GLU A 318 -23.51 12.16 8.90
C GLU A 318 -24.35 11.16 9.70
N THR A 319 -23.79 10.01 10.11
CA THR A 319 -24.51 9.07 10.99
C THR A 319 -24.82 9.68 12.35
N VAL A 320 -23.89 10.45 12.94
CA VAL A 320 -24.15 11.16 14.21
C VAL A 320 -25.26 12.19 14.04
N TYR A 321 -25.27 12.95 12.94
CA TYR A 321 -26.36 13.87 12.63
C TYR A 321 -27.69 13.14 12.43
N GLN A 322 -27.74 12.07 11.65
CA GLN A 322 -28.97 11.29 11.43
C GLN A 322 -29.55 10.72 12.72
N VAL A 323 -28.69 10.26 13.63
CA VAL A 323 -29.11 9.80 14.96
C VAL A 323 -29.63 10.97 15.77
N SER A 324 -28.93 12.11 15.76
CA SER A 324 -29.39 13.32 16.45
C SER A 324 -30.76 13.76 15.94
N ASP A 325 -30.96 13.82 14.62
CA ASP A 325 -32.23 14.19 13.99
C ASP A 325 -33.34 13.20 14.38
N TYR A 326 -33.05 11.89 14.39
CA TYR A 326 -34.01 10.88 14.83
C TYR A 326 -34.43 11.08 16.30
N LEU A 327 -33.48 11.38 17.18
CA LEU A 327 -33.73 11.64 18.60
C LEU A 327 -34.48 12.97 18.81
N THR A 328 -34.37 13.95 17.90
CA THR A 328 -35.18 15.18 17.97
C THR A 328 -36.64 14.94 17.56
N ILE A 329 -36.90 13.98 16.66
CA ILE A 329 -38.26 13.63 16.24
C ILE A 329 -38.95 12.78 17.30
N PHE A 330 -38.21 11.87 17.94
CA PHE A 330 -38.71 11.00 19.01
C PHE A 330 -38.04 11.41 20.33
N PRO A 331 -38.63 12.36 21.08
CA PRO A 331 -38.03 12.87 22.30
C PRO A 331 -37.90 11.72 23.30
N ILE A 332 -36.65 11.44 23.68
CA ILE A 332 -36.28 10.41 24.64
C ILE A 332 -35.64 11.12 25.85
N PRO A 333 -35.78 10.61 27.09
CA PRO A 333 -35.09 11.17 28.25
C PRO A 333 -33.59 11.34 28.02
N TRP A 334 -33.04 12.47 28.47
CA TRP A 334 -31.64 12.87 28.25
C TRP A 334 -30.61 11.77 28.60
N ASP A 335 -30.86 10.99 29.65
CA ASP A 335 -29.96 9.91 30.08
C ASP A 335 -29.87 8.77 29.04
N LEU A 336 -30.99 8.43 28.40
CA LEU A 336 -31.06 7.42 27.34
C LEU A 336 -30.44 7.96 26.04
N GLU A 337 -30.62 9.25 25.76
CA GLU A 337 -29.96 9.93 24.65
C GLU A 337 -28.44 9.85 24.77
N LYS A 338 -27.90 10.15 25.96
CA LYS A 338 -26.48 10.08 26.27
C LYS A 338 -25.95 8.65 26.10
N GLN A 339 -26.65 7.65 26.63
CA GLN A 339 -26.28 6.24 26.48
C GLN A 339 -26.32 5.79 25.02
N CYS A 340 -27.31 6.22 24.23
CA CYS A 340 -27.42 5.91 22.81
C CYS A 340 -26.25 6.52 22.01
N LYS A 341 -25.93 7.80 22.26
CA LYS A 341 -24.77 8.48 21.64
C LYS A 341 -23.46 7.81 22.01
N GLU A 342 -23.27 7.41 23.26
CA GLU A 342 -22.07 6.74 23.73
C GLU A 342 -21.95 5.33 23.15
N PHE A 343 -23.03 4.55 23.15
CA PHE A 343 -23.08 3.23 22.52
C PHE A 343 -22.76 3.32 21.02
N LEU A 344 -23.37 4.28 20.31
CA LEU A 344 -23.07 4.52 18.90
C LEU A 344 -21.62 4.93 18.69
N ARG A 345 -21.06 5.83 19.51
CA ARG A 345 -19.62 6.15 19.43
C ARG A 345 -18.75 4.90 19.60
N THR A 346 -19.09 4.03 20.55
CA THR A 346 -18.29 2.83 20.85
C THR A 346 -18.43 1.75 19.78
N LYS A 347 -19.64 1.54 19.25
CA LYS A 347 -19.95 0.54 18.20
C LYS A 347 -19.55 1.01 16.80
N MET A 348 -19.71 2.30 16.48
CA MET A 348 -19.37 2.91 15.19
C MET A 348 -17.86 3.11 15.01
N ALA A 349 -17.07 3.11 16.09
CA ALA A 349 -15.62 3.26 16.01
C ALA A 349 -14.93 2.18 15.16
N GLY A 350 -15.60 1.04 14.91
CA GLY A 350 -15.04 -0.07 14.14
C GLY A 350 -15.91 -0.62 13.00
N GLN A 351 -17.12 -0.08 12.77
CA GLN A 351 -18.07 -0.63 11.79
C GLN A 351 -18.48 0.40 10.74
N ALA A 352 -18.90 -0.07 9.56
CA ALA A 352 -19.44 0.79 8.52
C ALA A 352 -20.74 1.44 8.99
N ALA A 353 -20.99 2.68 8.55
CA ALA A 353 -22.20 3.43 8.89
C ALA A 353 -23.46 2.61 8.52
N PRO A 354 -24.33 2.28 9.50
CA PRO A 354 -25.55 1.53 9.25
C PRO A 354 -26.59 2.42 8.56
N CYS A 355 -27.48 1.81 7.78
CA CYS A 355 -28.63 2.52 7.23
C CYS A 355 -29.67 2.85 8.34
N LYS A 356 -30.59 3.81 8.10
CA LYS A 356 -31.61 4.20 9.10
C LYS A 356 -32.42 3.00 9.64
N ALA A 357 -32.72 2.02 8.79
CA ALA A 357 -33.40 0.78 9.19
C ALA A 357 -32.51 -0.12 10.07
N GLU A 358 -31.21 -0.18 9.79
CA GLU A 358 -30.24 -0.91 10.62
C GLU A 358 -30.01 -0.19 11.96
N ILE A 359 -30.10 1.14 12.03
CA ILE A 359 -29.99 1.89 13.30
C ILE A 359 -31.10 1.46 14.27
N ALA A 360 -32.33 1.33 13.79
CA ALA A 360 -33.45 0.82 14.61
C ALA A 360 -33.22 -0.63 15.09
N GLN A 361 -32.55 -1.46 14.28
CA GLN A 361 -32.17 -2.83 14.65
C GLN A 361 -30.96 -2.88 15.58
N LEU A 362 -30.05 -1.92 15.50
CA LEU A 362 -28.83 -1.81 16.31
C LEU A 362 -29.09 -1.23 17.70
N LEU A 363 -30.24 -0.56 17.91
CA LEU A 363 -30.63 -0.11 19.24
C LEU A 363 -30.84 -1.33 20.17
N PRO A 364 -30.17 -1.37 21.34
CA PRO A 364 -30.34 -2.41 22.33
C PRO A 364 -31.81 -2.64 22.68
N ASP A 365 -32.17 -3.91 22.94
CA ASP A 365 -33.55 -4.29 23.26
C ASP A 365 -34.12 -3.56 24.49
N PHE A 366 -33.28 -3.02 25.39
CA PHE A 366 -33.72 -2.23 26.53
C PHE A 366 -34.12 -0.78 26.18
N LEU A 367 -33.67 -0.24 25.03
CA LEU A 367 -34.08 1.08 24.52
C LEU A 367 -35.39 0.99 23.73
N ARG A 368 -35.69 -0.17 23.14
CA ARG A 368 -36.88 -0.40 22.31
C ARG A 368 -38.22 -0.23 23.05
N PRO A 369 -38.41 -0.72 24.29
CA PRO A 369 -39.68 -0.59 24.99
C PRO A 369 -39.96 0.85 25.42
N GLY A 370 -38.96 1.64 25.84
CA GLY A 370 -39.15 3.07 26.17
C GLY A 370 -39.57 3.89 24.94
N ILE A 371 -38.94 3.63 23.79
CA ILE A 371 -39.29 4.28 22.51
C ILE A 371 -40.68 3.83 22.01
N ARG A 372 -41.05 2.55 22.20
CA ARG A 372 -42.39 2.04 21.84
C ARG A 372 -43.49 2.47 22.80
N SER A 373 -43.20 2.68 24.09
CA SER A 373 -44.22 3.10 25.06
C SER A 373 -44.59 4.57 24.93
N GLU A 374 -43.68 5.41 24.43
CA GLU A 374 -43.93 6.84 24.18
C GLU A 374 -44.36 7.14 22.73
N GLY A 375 -43.97 6.30 21.76
CA GLY A 375 -44.33 6.44 20.34
C GLY A 375 -45.67 5.81 19.91
N VAL A 376 -46.46 5.27 20.83
CA VAL A 376 -47.83 4.79 20.57
C VAL A 376 -48.80 5.78 21.20
N LEU A 377 -48.88 6.97 20.59
CA LEU A 377 -49.97 7.94 20.71
C LEU A 377 -49.75 9.07 19.68
N CYS A 378 -49.53 8.71 18.41
CA CYS A 378 -49.78 9.54 17.23
C CYS A 378 -49.91 8.61 16.02
#